data_AF-A0A110B5J3-F1
#
_entry.id   AF-A0A110B5J3-F1
#
_cell.length_a   1.000
_cell.length_b   1.000
_cell.length_c   1.000
_cell.angle_alpha   90.00
_cell.angle_beta   90.00
_cell.angle_gamma   90.00
#
_symmetry.space_group_name_H-M   'P 1'
#
loop_
_entity.id
_entity.type
_entity.pdbx_description
1 polymer ?
#
loop_
_entity_poly.entity_id
_entity_poly.type
_entity_poly.pdbx_seq_one_letter_code
_entity_poly.pdbx_strand_id
1 'polypeptide(L)'
;MTSKTIKTSYWILTSLFSLAMLMDGIGGINHEKRGVEGMQHLGYPLYVMTIIGSAKLLGVLAILQTRFNTLKEWAFSGFTISFVGAFWSRAYTGDGIGLLLPPVVMLVILFVYYFVWKKFTRLKTSS
;
A
#
# COMPACT_ATOMS: atom_id res chain seq x y z
N MET A 1 -9.56 9.33 -21.52
CA MET A 1 -10.31 9.68 -20.29
C MET A 1 -10.46 11.19 -20.27
N THR A 2 -11.65 11.72 -19.96
CA THR A 2 -11.83 13.17 -19.79
C THR A 2 -11.16 13.64 -18.49
N SER A 3 -10.83 14.93 -18.39
CA SER A 3 -10.19 15.52 -17.19
C SER A 3 -11.01 15.26 -15.91
N LYS A 4 -12.35 15.34 -16.02
CA LYS A 4 -13.28 15.04 -14.91
C LYS A 4 -13.18 13.57 -14.48
N THR A 5 -13.18 12.62 -15.41
CA THR A 5 -13.06 11.19 -15.09
C THR A 5 -11.75 10.89 -14.37
N ILE A 6 -10.62 11.46 -14.81
CA ILE A 6 -9.31 11.23 -14.16
C ILE A 6 -9.31 11.74 -12.72
N LYS A 7 -9.87 12.93 -12.47
CA LYS A 7 -9.98 13.49 -11.12
C LYS A 7 -10.84 12.62 -10.21
N THR A 8 -12.00 12.17 -10.68
CA THR A 8 -12.89 11.29 -9.91
C THR A 8 -12.23 9.93 -9.61
N SER A 9 -11.66 9.27 -10.63
CA SER A 9 -10.94 8.00 -10.44
C SER A 9 -9.77 8.13 -9.47
N TYR A 10 -9.01 9.23 -9.54
CA TYR A 10 -7.92 9.50 -8.62
C TYR A 10 -8.40 9.56 -7.16
N TRP A 11 -9.46 10.31 -6.87
CA TRP A 11 -9.96 10.43 -5.50
C TRP A 11 -10.60 9.14 -5.00
N ILE A 12 -11.32 8.40 -5.85
CA ILE A 12 -11.87 7.08 -5.49
C ILE A 12 -10.73 6.12 -5.11
N LEU A 13 -9.70 6.00 -5.96
CA LEU A 13 -8.56 5.12 -5.70
C LEU A 13 -7.78 5.56 -4.46
N THR A 14 -7.58 6.87 -4.31
CA THR A 14 -6.88 7.44 -3.14
C THR A 14 -7.62 7.08 -1.86
N SER A 15 -8.94 7.29 -1.79
CA SER A 15 -9.73 6.99 -0.60
C SER A 15 -9.77 5.49 -0.30
N LEU A 16 -10.04 4.65 -1.30
CA LEU A 16 -10.14 3.21 -1.11
C LEU A 16 -8.81 2.59 -0.69
N PHE A 17 -7.71 2.95 -1.37
CA PHE A 17 -6.38 2.45 -1.04
C PHE A 17 -5.94 2.93 0.35
N SER A 18 -6.17 4.22 0.66
CA SER A 18 -5.83 4.77 1.97
C SER A 18 -6.61 4.10 3.09
N LEU A 19 -7.90 3.85 2.91
CA LEU A 19 -8.73 3.19 3.91
C LEU A 19 -8.24 1.75 4.18
N ALA A 20 -7.95 0.99 3.11
CA ALA A 20 -7.43 -0.37 3.24
C ALA A 20 -6.08 -0.40 3.99
N MET A 21 -5.16 0.52 3.64
CA MET A 21 -3.84 0.60 4.28
C MET A 21 -3.91 1.15 5.71
N LEU A 22 -4.87 2.01 6.04
CA LEU A 22 -5.11 2.45 7.42
C LEU A 22 -5.57 1.30 8.30
N MET A 23 -6.58 0.53 7.86
CA MET A 23 -7.08 -0.62 8.62
C MET A 23 -5.97 -1.64 8.87
N ASP A 24 -5.21 -1.98 7.82
CA ASP A 24 -4.11 -2.93 7.90
C ASP A 24 -2.94 -2.39 8.75
N GLY A 25 -2.61 -1.10 8.65
CA GLY A 25 -1.59 -0.45 9.48
C GLY A 25 -1.96 -0.41 10.97
N ILE A 26 -3.20 -0.06 11.29
CA ILE A 26 -3.72 -0.05 12.67
C ILE A 26 -3.72 -1.48 13.24
N GLY A 27 -4.20 -2.47 12.47
CA GLY A 27 -4.14 -3.88 12.88
C GLY A 27 -2.72 -4.37 13.13
N GLY A 28 -1.76 -3.90 12.33
CA GLY A 28 -0.33 -4.11 12.53
C GLY A 28 0.18 -3.60 13.88
N ILE A 29 -0.15 -2.36 14.23
CA ILE A 29 0.29 -1.72 15.47
C ILE A 29 -0.39 -2.34 16.70
N ASN A 30 -1.67 -2.70 16.58
CA ASN A 30 -2.43 -3.31 17.66
C ASN A 30 -2.14 -4.81 17.85
N HIS A 31 -1.25 -5.39 17.05
CA HIS A 31 -0.94 -6.81 17.07
C HIS A 31 -2.20 -7.69 16.97
N GLU A 32 -3.08 -7.37 16.00
CA GLU A 32 -4.26 -8.16 15.70
C GLU A 32 -3.90 -9.64 15.52
N LYS A 33 -4.71 -10.53 16.08
CA LYS A 33 -4.40 -11.97 16.22
C LYS A 33 -3.94 -12.59 14.90
N ARG A 34 -4.67 -12.31 13.82
CA ARG A 34 -4.37 -12.81 12.46
C ARG A 34 -3.03 -12.31 11.91
N GLY A 35 -2.63 -11.08 12.25
CA GLY A 35 -1.36 -10.51 11.84
C GLY A 35 -0.19 -11.10 12.65
N VAL A 36 -0.38 -11.30 13.96
CA VAL A 36 0.60 -11.95 14.85
C VAL A 36 0.88 -13.38 14.40
N GLU A 37 -0.18 -14.17 14.16
CA GLU A 37 -0.06 -15.54 13.64
C GLU A 37 0.69 -15.55 12.30
N GLY A 38 0.37 -14.61 11.40
CA GLY A 38 1.07 -14.46 10.13
C GLY A 38 2.56 -14.12 10.28
N MET A 39 2.92 -13.22 11.19
CA MET A 39 4.32 -12.86 11.44
C MET A 39 5.10 -14.01 12.06
N GLN A 40 4.52 -14.73 13.02
CA GLN A 40 5.15 -15.89 13.65
C GLN A 40 5.35 -17.04 12.66
N HIS A 41 4.35 -17.30 11.80
CA HIS A 41 4.46 -18.30 10.73
C HIS A 41 5.62 -17.98 9.77
N LEU A 42 5.80 -16.70 9.43
CA LEU A 42 6.91 -16.22 8.60
C LEU A 42 8.26 -16.16 9.34
N GLY A 43 8.30 -16.46 10.65
CA GLY A 43 9.50 -16.35 11.48
C GLY A 43 9.93 -14.92 11.78
N TYR A 44 9.05 -13.93 11.59
CA TYR A 44 9.35 -12.53 11.88
C TYR A 44 9.08 -12.17 13.35
N PRO A 45 9.98 -11.40 13.97
CA PRO A 45 9.74 -10.88 15.31
C PRO A 45 8.64 -9.80 15.28
N LEU A 46 7.82 -9.74 16.32
CA LEU A 46 6.61 -8.91 16.34
C LEU A 46 6.89 -7.41 16.21
N TYR A 47 8.06 -6.92 16.63
CA TYR A 47 8.41 -5.51 16.44
C TYR A 47 8.43 -5.11 14.95
N VAL A 48 8.71 -6.04 14.03
CA VAL A 48 8.66 -5.79 12.57
C VAL A 48 7.22 -5.48 12.14
N MET A 49 6.24 -6.14 12.76
CA MET A 49 4.82 -5.86 12.53
C MET A 49 4.47 -4.42 12.90
N THR A 50 4.95 -3.95 14.06
CA THR A 50 4.75 -2.57 14.50
C THR A 50 5.41 -1.59 13.53
N ILE A 51 6.67 -1.84 13.12
CA ILE A 51 7.41 -0.99 12.18
C ILE A 51 6.68 -0.87 10.85
N ILE A 52 6.27 -2.01 10.26
CA ILE A 52 5.53 -2.03 8.99
C ILE A 52 4.17 -1.34 9.15
N GLY A 53 3.46 -1.59 10.25
CA GLY A 53 2.18 -0.94 10.55
C GLY A 53 2.30 0.59 10.62
N SER A 54 3.27 1.09 11.38
CA SER A 54 3.56 2.54 11.46
C SER A 54 3.98 3.12 10.11
N ALA A 55 4.81 2.42 9.34
CA ALA A 55 5.22 2.85 8.01
C ALA A 55 4.02 2.96 7.05
N LYS A 56 3.04 2.05 7.13
CA LYS A 56 1.79 2.13 6.34
C LYS A 56 0.99 3.38 6.68
N LEU A 57 0.87 3.74 7.97
CA LEU A 57 0.18 4.98 8.37
C LEU A 57 0.87 6.23 7.80
N LEU A 58 2.20 6.30 7.89
CA LEU A 58 2.98 7.38 7.28
C LEU A 58 2.81 7.42 5.75
N GLY A 59 2.81 6.26 5.11
CA GLY A 59 2.55 6.12 3.68
C GLY A 59 1.17 6.63 3.27
N VAL A 60 0.14 6.36 4.06
CA VAL A 60 -1.21 6.90 3.82
C VAL A 60 -1.23 8.42 3.90
N LEU A 61 -0.63 9.01 4.94
CA LEU A 61 -0.54 10.47 5.06
C LEU A 61 0.17 11.10 3.86
N ALA A 62 1.26 10.46 3.40
CA ALA A 62 2.00 10.89 2.22
C ALA A 62 1.21 10.73 0.91
N ILE A 63 0.27 9.78 0.83
CA ILE A 63 -0.60 9.57 -0.33
C ILE A 63 -1.80 10.54 -0.35
N LEU A 64 -2.38 10.87 0.80
CA LEU A 64 -3.55 11.76 0.88
C LEU A 64 -3.23 13.21 0.53
N GLN A 65 -2.04 13.68 0.86
CA GLN A 65 -1.60 15.03 0.48
C GLN A 65 -1.43 15.18 -1.04
N THR A 66 -1.62 16.39 -1.60
CA THR A 66 -1.52 16.66 -3.05
C THR A 66 -0.45 17.70 -3.43
N ARG A 67 0.41 18.07 -2.47
CA ARG A 67 1.39 19.16 -2.59
C ARG A 67 2.80 18.65 -2.85
N PHE A 68 3.23 17.61 -2.14
CA PHE A 68 4.60 17.11 -2.14
C PHE A 68 4.71 15.83 -2.95
N ASN A 69 5.04 15.94 -4.24
CA ASN A 69 5.15 14.77 -5.12
C ASN A 69 6.22 13.77 -4.64
N THR A 70 7.35 14.26 -4.12
CA THR A 70 8.46 13.41 -3.64
C THR A 70 8.03 12.49 -2.50
N LEU A 71 7.31 12.99 -1.51
CA LEU A 71 6.81 12.17 -0.39
C LEU A 71 5.85 11.08 -0.89
N LYS A 72 5.06 11.39 -1.91
CA LYS A 72 4.15 10.43 -2.52
C LYS A 72 4.90 9.34 -3.29
N GLU A 73 5.96 9.67 -4.02
CA GLU A 73 6.85 8.68 -4.65
C GLU A 73 7.49 7.75 -3.62
N TRP A 74 7.93 8.30 -2.48
CA TRP A 74 8.48 7.48 -1.38
C TRP A 74 7.43 6.52 -0.82
N ALA A 75 6.18 6.98 -0.64
CA ALA A 75 5.10 6.11 -0.21
C ALA A 75 4.85 4.98 -1.22
N PHE A 76 4.72 5.29 -2.52
CA PHE A 76 4.57 4.27 -3.58
C PHE A 76 5.71 3.25 -3.57
N SER A 77 6.95 3.72 -3.40
CA SER A 77 8.13 2.85 -3.32
C SER A 77 8.09 1.96 -2.08
N GLY A 78 7.75 2.51 -0.91
CA GLY A 78 7.63 1.78 0.34
C GLY A 78 6.55 0.69 0.30
N PHE A 79 5.37 1.01 -0.23
CA PHE A 79 4.30 0.02 -0.42
C PHE A 79 4.72 -1.08 -1.42
N THR A 80 5.40 -0.71 -2.50
CA THR A 80 5.93 -1.68 -3.48
C THR A 80 6.88 -2.67 -2.82
N ILE A 81 7.87 -2.17 -2.07
CA ILE A 81 8.83 -3.00 -1.34
C ILE A 81 8.12 -3.89 -0.32
N SER A 82 7.14 -3.34 0.41
CA SER A 82 6.36 -4.10 1.39
C SER A 82 5.58 -5.25 0.75
N PHE A 83 4.91 -5.03 -0.39
CA PHE A 83 4.16 -6.08 -1.07
C PHE A 83 5.06 -7.14 -1.72
N VAL A 84 6.17 -6.72 -2.35
CA VAL A 84 7.16 -7.65 -2.90
C VAL A 84 7.80 -8.48 -1.79
N GLY A 85 8.17 -7.85 -0.67
CA GLY A 85 8.70 -8.53 0.51
C GLY A 85 7.71 -9.53 1.09
N ALA A 86 6.43 -9.15 1.21
CA ALA A 86 5.37 -10.04 1.70
C ALA A 86 5.18 -11.26 0.78
N PHE A 87 5.20 -11.07 -0.54
CA PHE A 87 5.13 -12.18 -1.51
C PHE A 87 6.30 -13.14 -1.33
N TRP A 88 7.54 -12.65 -1.33
CA TRP A 88 8.71 -13.50 -1.20
C TRP A 88 8.79 -14.18 0.17
N SER A 89 8.44 -13.48 1.26
CA SER A 89 8.40 -14.08 2.60
C SER A 89 7.49 -15.31 2.64
N ARG A 90 6.29 -15.20 2.04
CA ARG A 90 5.35 -16.31 1.94
C ARG A 90 5.84 -17.42 1.01
N ALA A 91 6.45 -17.06 -0.12
CA ALA A 91 6.99 -18.02 -1.07
C ALA A 91 8.11 -18.87 -0.43
N TYR A 92 9.01 -18.25 0.32
CA TYR A 92 10.09 -18.95 1.03
C TYR A 92 9.61 -19.79 2.20
N THR A 93 8.48 -19.45 2.81
CA THR A 93 7.85 -20.24 3.89
C THR A 93 7.07 -21.44 3.33
N GLY A 94 6.91 -21.54 2.01
CA GLY A 94 6.18 -22.63 1.36
C GLY A 94 4.66 -22.47 1.42
N ASP A 95 4.16 -21.23 1.58
CA ASP A 95 2.73 -20.96 1.62
C ASP A 95 2.04 -21.32 0.29
N GLY A 96 0.80 -21.82 0.40
CA GLY A 96 -0.03 -22.08 -0.77
C GLY A 96 -0.41 -20.81 -1.54
N ILE A 97 -0.80 -20.99 -2.81
CA ILE A 97 -1.10 -19.87 -3.73
C ILE A 97 -2.13 -18.87 -3.19
N GLY A 98 -3.08 -19.33 -2.37
CA GLY A 98 -4.09 -18.47 -1.75
C GLY A 98 -3.52 -17.39 -0.83
N LEU A 99 -2.35 -17.62 -0.22
CA LEU A 99 -1.65 -16.64 0.61
C LEU A 99 -0.63 -15.82 -0.18
N LEU A 100 -0.19 -16.29 -1.36
CA LEU A 100 0.69 -15.55 -2.26
C LEU A 100 -0.05 -14.49 -3.09
N LEU A 101 -1.34 -14.72 -3.39
CA LEU A 101 -2.13 -13.82 -4.23
C LEU A 101 -2.39 -12.43 -3.62
N PRO A 102 -2.74 -12.27 -2.33
CA PRO A 102 -3.06 -10.96 -1.75
C PRO A 102 -1.99 -9.87 -1.96
N PRO A 103 -0.68 -10.10 -1.68
CA PRO A 103 0.33 -9.08 -1.93
C PRO A 103 0.47 -8.74 -3.43
N VAL A 104 0.28 -9.70 -4.34
CA VAL A 104 0.32 -9.46 -5.79
C VAL A 104 -0.86 -8.61 -6.24
N VAL A 105 -2.07 -8.91 -5.75
CA VAL A 105 -3.27 -8.12 -6.07
C VAL A 105 -3.11 -6.69 -5.59
N MET A 106 -2.62 -6.49 -4.35
CA MET A 106 -2.38 -5.15 -3.80
C MET A 106 -1.30 -4.39 -4.59
N LEU A 107 -0.26 -5.08 -5.06
CA LEU A 107 0.76 -4.50 -5.91
C LEU A 107 0.20 -4.03 -7.27
N VAL A 108 -0.67 -4.82 -7.90
CA VAL A 108 -1.34 -4.41 -9.16
C VAL A 108 -2.22 -3.18 -8.93
N ILE A 109 -3.01 -3.17 -7.85
CA ILE A 109 -3.84 -2.01 -7.49
C ILE A 109 -2.97 -0.77 -7.27
N LEU A 110 -1.83 -0.92 -6.59
CA LEU A 110 -0.87 0.18 -6.35
C LEU A 110 -0.34 0.76 -7.67
N PHE A 111 0.03 -0.09 -8.64
CA PHE A 111 0.49 0.38 -9.95
C PHE A 111 -0.60 1.07 -10.76
N VAL A 112 -1.82 0.51 -10.78
CA VAL A 112 -2.97 1.18 -11.41
C VAL A 112 -3.19 2.55 -10.78
N TYR A 113 -3.13 2.63 -9.45
CA TYR A 113 -3.25 3.88 -8.72
C TYR A 113 -2.13 4.87 -9.08
N TYR A 114 -0.89 4.40 -9.15
CA TYR A 114 0.26 5.20 -9.57
C TYR A 114 0.06 5.83 -10.95
N PHE A 115 -0.38 5.04 -11.94
CA PHE A 115 -0.62 5.55 -13.29
C PHE A 115 -1.73 6.59 -13.34
N VAL A 116 -2.81 6.39 -12.57
CA VAL A 116 -3.90 7.39 -12.46
C VAL A 116 -3.40 8.67 -11.81
N TRP A 117 -2.60 8.57 -10.74
CA TRP A 117 -1.99 9.73 -10.08
C TRP A 117 -1.07 10.50 -11.03
N LYS A 118 -0.19 9.83 -11.78
CA LYS A 118 0.68 10.50 -12.76
C LYS A 118 -0.10 11.26 -13.83
N LYS A 119 -1.20 10.69 -14.32
CA LYS A 119 -2.10 11.39 -15.25
C LYS A 119 -2.75 12.61 -14.59
N PHE A 120 -3.22 12.48 -13.35
CA PHE A 120 -3.81 13.58 -12.59
C PHE A 120 -2.82 14.73 -12.35
N THR A 121 -1.58 14.44 -11.96
CA THR A 121 -0.54 15.45 -11.76
C THR A 121 -0.20 16.19 -13.05
N ARG A 122 -0.11 15.49 -14.18
CA ARG A 122 0.14 16.12 -15.50
C ARG A 122 -0.97 17.12 -15.87
N LEU A 123 -2.23 16.77 -15.63
CA LEU A 123 -3.36 17.68 -15.89
C LEU A 123 -3.31 18.95 -15.03
N LYS A 124 -2.83 18.84 -13.79
CA LYS A 124 -2.70 20.00 -12.87
C LYS A 124 -1.57 20.94 -13.28
N THR A 125 -0.54 20.46 -13.97
CA THR A 125 0.58 21.29 -14.44
C THR A 125 0.28 22.00 -15.77
N SER A 126 -0.67 21.49 -16.57
CA SER A 126 -1.07 22.07 -17.86
C SER A 126 -2.16 23.15 -17.78
N SER A 127 -2.69 23.43 -16.59
CA SER A 127 -3.74 24.42 -16.30
C SER A 127 -3.19 25.56 -15.47
#